data_AF-A0A9P7J9C6-F1
#
_entry.id   AF-A0A9P7J9C6-F1
#
_cell.length_a   1.000
_cell.length_b   1.000
_cell.length_c   1.000
_cell.angle_alpha   90.00
_cell.angle_beta   90.00
_cell.angle_gamma   90.00
#
_symmetry.space_group_name_H-M   'P 1'
#
loop_
_entity.id
_entity.type
_entity.pdbx_description
1 polymer ?
#
loop_
_entity_poly.entity_id
_entity_poly.type
_entity_poly.pdbx_seq_one_letter_code
_entity_poly.pdbx_strand_id
1 'polypeptide(L)'
;MHPRSALGSPTPSAASRLSDSSRSDGSRHFTRNGSVSEFEIERPLKMNTSSPKRPGVRRRQSEYGAESALRASVSRLLTAKARPFTVTGHIPMDPASLVLFFRSKSGITHSLDFPINIDYDTPPALEVLLAACKPHPTPGFDVYPDRETLFYPANLPLTATLEIANHPILDAVRNALFPALPMGHYLTALRDKLEVMATGARMAPQPRTLRNDGRVATICVTLPVHHRGGNMIVRDSEGTEEKFFGGGGKPSEVHWTAFLGECEYEVETIQQGCRMSFTYAVHLKTYGAAVDPLITPSEYFLDLLSPVLSLSRGRKVAFYLTQDYGVNPSEGLAESLVPHLKGSDSLLYHALKVYKLAPELHWAAGGYVWPIDRTVECGNDVLDSPTSLSSMGFPSAFGSPARSAKSIRGPMSYYGGPEEDDVEIMKIEAHNLRMRVEESGAIPLSEAEIFILSDWVPGPLAKERVYFVSNGELEKLIVNVLLVIYVP
;
A
#
# COMPACT_ATOMS: atom_id res chain seq x y z
N MET A 1 -2.45 26.87 -64.80
CA MET A 1 -2.95 25.75 -65.61
C MET A 1 -3.74 24.80 -64.71
N HIS A 2 -5.05 24.70 -64.90
CA HIS A 2 -5.85 23.52 -64.55
C HIS A 2 -5.87 22.56 -65.78
N PRO A 3 -6.46 21.33 -65.77
CA PRO A 3 -7.39 20.76 -64.78
C PRO A 3 -7.30 19.22 -64.49
N ARG A 4 -8.13 18.74 -63.52
CA ARG A 4 -8.96 17.49 -63.54
C ARG A 4 -8.28 16.09 -63.63
N SER A 5 -8.91 14.94 -63.33
CA SER A 5 -10.05 14.51 -62.46
C SER A 5 -10.30 12.98 -62.60
N ALA A 6 -11.32 12.44 -61.90
CA ALA A 6 -11.98 11.11 -62.11
C ALA A 6 -11.26 9.90 -61.48
N LEU A 7 -11.85 9.19 -60.48
CA LEU A 7 -13.03 8.27 -60.49
C LEU A 7 -12.70 6.87 -61.03
N GLY A 8 -13.10 5.81 -60.30
CA GLY A 8 -13.07 4.43 -60.81
C GLY A 8 -13.00 3.33 -59.76
N SER A 9 -14.12 3.02 -59.10
CA SER A 9 -14.32 1.73 -58.40
C SER A 9 -14.58 0.59 -59.40
N PRO A 10 -14.18 -0.66 -59.09
CA PRO A 10 -14.95 -1.80 -59.59
C PRO A 10 -15.20 -2.91 -58.54
N THR A 11 -16.48 -3.18 -58.31
CA THR A 11 -17.07 -4.53 -58.11
C THR A 11 -17.96 -4.78 -59.34
N PRO A 12 -18.46 -6.00 -59.69
CA PRO A 12 -18.79 -7.12 -58.79
C PRO A 12 -18.63 -8.56 -59.38
N SER A 13 -19.26 -9.54 -58.71
CA SER A 13 -19.67 -10.88 -59.20
C SER A 13 -18.59 -11.99 -59.18
N ALA A 14 -18.90 -13.27 -58.94
CA ALA A 14 -20.20 -13.96 -58.83
C ALA A 14 -20.21 -15.15 -57.83
N ALA A 15 -21.42 -15.49 -57.37
CA ALA A 15 -22.00 -16.81 -57.02
C ALA A 15 -21.08 -18.07 -57.11
N SER A 16 -21.15 -19.06 -56.21
CA SER A 16 -22.35 -19.80 -55.78
C SER A 16 -21.96 -20.84 -54.67
N ARG A 17 -22.80 -21.72 -54.08
CA ARG A 17 -24.20 -22.12 -54.31
C ARG A 17 -24.82 -22.67 -53.01
N LEU A 18 -26.15 -22.71 -52.94
CA LEU A 18 -27.01 -23.36 -51.93
C LEU A 18 -27.18 -24.87 -52.16
N SER A 19 -27.45 -25.63 -51.09
CA SER A 19 -28.36 -26.80 -51.10
C SER A 19 -29.04 -26.93 -49.72
N ASP A 20 -30.30 -27.37 -49.71
CA ASP A 20 -31.29 -27.10 -48.65
C ASP A 20 -31.97 -28.39 -48.14
N SER A 21 -32.70 -28.28 -47.02
CA SER A 21 -33.61 -29.26 -46.40
C SER A 21 -32.97 -30.48 -45.68
N SER A 22 -33.57 -31.08 -44.65
CA SER A 22 -34.94 -30.93 -44.13
C SER A 22 -35.07 -31.17 -42.61
N ARG A 23 -36.06 -30.49 -42.01
CA ARG A 23 -36.69 -30.67 -40.68
C ARG A 23 -36.55 -32.05 -39.99
N SER A 24 -36.28 -32.03 -38.69
CA SER A 24 -36.91 -32.93 -37.71
C SER A 24 -37.30 -32.16 -36.45
N ASP A 25 -38.49 -32.46 -35.94
CA ASP A 25 -39.04 -31.94 -34.68
C ASP A 25 -38.32 -32.59 -33.48
N GLY A 26 -38.26 -31.90 -32.33
CA GLY A 26 -37.49 -32.38 -31.20
C GLY A 26 -37.31 -31.37 -30.07
N SER A 27 -38.35 -31.19 -29.26
CA SER A 27 -38.26 -30.55 -27.94
C SER A 27 -37.12 -31.15 -27.11
N ARG A 28 -36.08 -30.37 -26.83
CA ARG A 28 -35.03 -30.75 -25.88
C ARG A 28 -34.90 -29.69 -24.80
N HIS A 29 -35.41 -30.03 -23.62
CA HIS A 29 -35.05 -29.35 -22.38
C HIS A 29 -33.53 -29.36 -22.25
N PHE A 30 -32.91 -28.18 -22.13
CA PHE A 30 -31.48 -28.11 -21.84
C PHE A 30 -31.25 -28.47 -20.38
N THR A 31 -30.62 -29.63 -20.18
CA THR A 31 -30.18 -30.13 -18.88
C THR A 31 -29.14 -29.18 -18.29
N ARG A 32 -29.45 -28.61 -17.13
CA ARG A 32 -28.51 -27.84 -16.29
C ARG A 32 -27.38 -28.77 -15.85
N ASN A 33 -26.17 -28.60 -16.39
CA ASN A 33 -24.98 -29.26 -15.86
C ASN A 33 -24.68 -28.70 -14.47
N GLY A 34 -25.09 -29.43 -13.43
CA GLY A 34 -24.85 -29.06 -12.04
C GLY A 34 -23.73 -29.87 -11.41
N SER A 35 -22.52 -29.33 -11.38
CA SER A 35 -21.47 -29.68 -10.40
C SER A 35 -20.26 -28.71 -10.48
N VAL A 36 -20.49 -27.41 -10.32
CA VAL A 36 -19.43 -26.44 -9.99
C VAL A 36 -19.98 -25.59 -8.85
N SER A 37 -19.21 -25.42 -7.78
CA SER A 37 -19.58 -24.52 -6.69
C SER A 37 -19.70 -23.10 -7.23
N GLU A 38 -20.79 -22.41 -6.89
CA GLU A 38 -21.00 -21.00 -7.29
C GLU A 38 -19.98 -20.09 -6.59
N PHE A 39 -19.52 -20.47 -5.39
CA PHE A 39 -18.52 -19.77 -4.59
C PHE A 39 -17.14 -20.44 -4.70
N GLU A 40 -16.08 -19.62 -4.78
CA GLU A 40 -14.68 -20.06 -4.75
C GLU A 40 -14.14 -19.94 -3.32
N ILE A 41 -13.62 -21.03 -2.75
CA ILE A 41 -13.18 -21.14 -1.36
C ILE A 41 -11.72 -21.64 -1.30
N GLU A 42 -10.85 -20.92 -0.57
CA GLU A 42 -9.48 -21.40 -0.27
C GLU A 42 -9.45 -22.17 1.07
N ARG A 43 -9.06 -23.46 1.04
CA ARG A 43 -8.83 -24.29 2.24
C ARG A 43 -7.33 -24.40 2.59
N PRO A 44 -6.92 -24.30 3.86
CA PRO A 44 -5.51 -24.41 4.26
C PRO A 44 -4.99 -25.86 4.21
N LEU A 45 -3.71 -26.03 3.86
CA LEU A 45 -3.04 -27.34 3.88
C LEU A 45 -2.70 -27.78 5.33
N LYS A 46 -3.17 -28.96 5.72
CA LYS A 46 -2.94 -29.54 7.06
C LYS A 46 -1.48 -29.94 7.27
N MET A 47 -0.74 -29.15 8.06
CA MET A 47 0.62 -29.46 8.52
C MET A 47 0.63 -30.07 9.91
N ASN A 48 1.08 -31.33 10.04
CA ASN A 48 1.27 -31.99 11.33
C ASN A 48 2.61 -31.57 11.98
N THR A 49 2.56 -30.83 13.08
CA THR A 49 3.75 -30.48 13.87
C THR A 49 3.85 -31.30 15.17
N SER A 50 4.90 -32.09 15.31
CA SER A 50 5.25 -32.76 16.57
C SER A 50 6.47 -32.10 17.24
N SER A 51 6.35 -31.77 18.53
CA SER A 51 7.37 -31.04 19.29
C SER A 51 8.15 -31.94 20.25
N PRO A 52 9.50 -31.97 20.22
CA PRO A 52 10.30 -32.69 21.21
C PRO A 52 10.53 -31.89 22.51
N LYS A 53 10.63 -32.59 23.64
CA LYS A 53 10.83 -32.02 24.99
C LYS A 53 12.29 -31.62 25.24
N ARG A 54 12.52 -30.51 25.99
CA ARG A 54 13.85 -30.11 26.49
C ARG A 54 14.19 -30.76 27.84
N PRO A 55 15.45 -31.15 28.11
CA PRO A 55 15.93 -31.44 29.46
C PRO A 55 16.43 -30.18 30.17
N GLY A 56 16.29 -30.13 31.50
CA GLY A 56 16.75 -29.02 32.34
C GLY A 56 18.19 -29.19 32.84
N VAL A 57 18.93 -28.08 32.97
CA VAL A 57 20.31 -28.05 33.46
C VAL A 57 20.45 -27.00 34.57
N ARG A 58 21.13 -27.36 35.66
CA ARG A 58 21.49 -26.44 36.76
C ARG A 58 22.56 -25.44 36.28
N ARG A 59 22.22 -24.15 36.19
CA ARG A 59 23.19 -23.07 35.92
C ARG A 59 23.95 -22.62 37.17
N ARG A 60 25.20 -22.18 36.99
CA ARG A 60 26.05 -21.58 38.04
C ARG A 60 25.81 -20.07 38.14
N GLN A 61 26.02 -19.50 39.33
CA GLN A 61 25.72 -18.09 39.65
C GLN A 61 26.45 -17.06 38.77
N SER A 62 27.60 -17.39 38.16
CA SER A 62 28.29 -16.49 37.21
C SER A 62 27.55 -16.34 35.87
N GLU A 63 26.82 -17.37 35.41
CA GLU A 63 26.02 -17.31 34.20
C GLU A 63 24.81 -16.38 34.37
N TYR A 64 24.29 -16.25 35.61
CA TYR A 64 23.18 -15.35 35.93
C TYR A 64 23.49 -13.88 35.62
N GLY A 65 24.73 -13.44 35.85
CA GLY A 65 25.17 -12.08 35.52
C GLY A 65 25.19 -11.83 34.00
N ALA A 66 25.77 -12.76 33.23
CA ALA A 66 25.79 -12.68 31.78
C ALA A 66 24.39 -12.78 31.15
N GLU A 67 23.54 -13.66 31.68
CA GLU A 67 22.16 -13.84 31.20
C GLU A 67 21.28 -12.62 31.55
N SER A 68 21.49 -11.99 32.71
CA SER A 68 20.84 -10.73 33.08
C SER A 68 21.29 -9.57 32.18
N ALA A 69 22.60 -9.44 31.93
CA ALA A 69 23.15 -8.45 31.02
C ALA A 69 22.64 -8.62 29.58
N LEU A 70 22.51 -9.88 29.11
CA LEU A 70 21.90 -10.20 27.83
C LEU A 70 20.43 -9.80 27.78
N ARG A 71 19.61 -10.18 28.78
CA ARG A 71 18.19 -9.79 28.86
C ARG A 71 18.02 -8.26 28.87
N ALA A 72 18.82 -7.54 29.65
CA ALA A 72 18.78 -6.08 29.68
C ALA A 72 19.14 -5.47 28.31
N SER A 73 20.11 -6.06 27.60
CA SER A 73 20.53 -5.59 26.27
C SER A 73 19.49 -5.91 25.19
N VAL A 74 18.88 -7.10 25.23
CA VAL A 74 17.74 -7.47 24.38
C VAL A 74 16.53 -6.56 24.65
N SER A 75 16.24 -6.25 25.92
CA SER A 75 15.15 -5.34 26.26
C SER A 75 15.36 -3.95 25.67
N ARG A 76 16.58 -3.38 25.78
CA ARG A 76 16.91 -2.09 25.13
C ARG A 76 16.76 -2.15 23.61
N LEU A 77 17.23 -3.24 22.98
CA LEU A 77 17.09 -3.44 21.53
C LEU A 77 15.63 -3.54 21.08
N LEU A 78 14.78 -4.26 21.83
CA LEU A 78 13.36 -4.37 21.54
C LEU A 78 12.63 -3.04 21.71
N THR A 79 12.98 -2.25 22.72
CA THR A 79 12.45 -0.89 22.91
C THR A 79 12.80 0.01 21.73
N ALA A 80 14.09 0.08 21.34
CA ALA A 80 14.53 0.87 20.19
C ALA A 80 13.87 0.41 18.87
N LYS A 81 13.78 -0.91 18.65
CA LYS A 81 13.11 -1.50 17.48
C LYS A 81 11.60 -1.17 17.41
N ALA A 82 10.94 -0.95 18.54
CA ALA A 82 9.50 -0.70 18.59
C ALA A 82 9.12 0.73 18.18
N ARG A 83 10.04 1.70 18.30
CA ARG A 83 9.83 3.11 17.99
C ARG A 83 11.07 3.74 17.34
N PRO A 84 11.41 3.39 16.09
CA PRO A 84 12.43 4.12 15.34
C PRO A 84 11.96 5.56 15.09
N PHE A 85 12.76 6.55 15.49
CA PHE A 85 12.51 7.97 15.20
C PHE A 85 13.43 8.52 14.09
N THR A 86 14.34 7.68 13.61
CA THR A 86 15.43 7.95 12.67
C THR A 86 15.58 6.79 11.68
N VAL A 87 16.07 7.10 10.48
CA VAL A 87 16.54 6.13 9.49
C VAL A 87 17.65 6.78 8.65
N THR A 88 18.67 6.02 8.26
CA THR A 88 19.83 6.57 7.54
C THR A 88 20.25 5.62 6.42
N GLY A 89 20.88 6.15 5.38
CA GLY A 89 21.28 5.37 4.23
C GLY A 89 22.17 6.12 3.25
N HIS A 90 22.41 5.49 2.11
CA HIS A 90 23.30 5.97 1.06
C HIS A 90 22.55 5.99 -0.28
N ILE A 91 22.83 7.00 -1.10
CA ILE A 91 22.35 7.06 -2.48
C ILE A 91 23.45 6.47 -3.38
N PRO A 92 23.16 5.38 -4.13
CA PRO A 92 24.12 4.77 -5.04
C PRO A 92 24.23 5.61 -6.31
N MET A 93 25.11 6.61 -6.29
CA MET A 93 25.44 7.45 -7.44
C MET A 93 26.91 7.89 -7.37
N ASP A 94 27.53 8.10 -8.53
CA ASP A 94 28.85 8.71 -8.62
C ASP A 94 28.77 10.20 -8.22
N PRO A 95 29.48 10.66 -7.17
CA PRO A 95 29.55 12.07 -6.81
C PRO A 95 30.02 13.01 -7.92
N ALA A 96 30.76 12.53 -8.93
CA ALA A 96 31.15 13.32 -10.10
C ALA A 96 29.98 13.67 -11.03
N SER A 97 28.83 13.00 -10.90
CA SER A 97 27.58 13.35 -11.60
C SER A 97 26.74 14.42 -10.88
N LEU A 98 27.13 14.80 -9.65
CA LEU A 98 26.45 15.81 -8.87
C LEU A 98 26.97 17.20 -9.24
N VAL A 99 26.05 18.08 -9.64
CA VAL A 99 26.30 19.51 -9.85
C VAL A 99 25.24 20.33 -9.14
N LEU A 100 25.66 21.36 -8.40
CA LEU A 100 24.80 22.37 -7.78
C LEU A 100 24.76 23.63 -8.65
N PHE A 101 23.57 24.06 -9.05
CA PHE A 101 23.34 25.30 -9.77
C PHE A 101 22.67 26.33 -8.85
N PHE A 102 23.28 27.49 -8.70
CA PHE A 102 22.77 28.53 -7.78
C PHE A 102 22.95 29.93 -8.38
N ARG A 103 22.13 30.88 -7.92
CA ARG A 103 22.12 32.25 -8.42
C ARG A 103 22.59 33.23 -7.34
N SER A 104 23.76 33.82 -7.58
CA SER A 104 24.34 34.84 -6.70
C SER A 104 23.46 36.10 -6.56
N LYS A 105 23.72 36.91 -5.53
CA LYS A 105 22.97 38.16 -5.23
C LYS A 105 23.01 39.19 -6.37
N SER A 106 24.01 39.15 -7.26
CA SER A 106 24.11 39.98 -8.47
C SER A 106 23.25 39.47 -9.64
N GLY A 107 22.59 38.33 -9.49
CA GLY A 107 21.76 37.72 -10.52
C GLY A 107 22.52 36.82 -11.51
N ILE A 108 23.81 36.58 -11.30
CA ILE A 108 24.62 35.63 -12.09
C ILE A 108 24.41 34.21 -11.57
N THR A 109 24.20 33.26 -12.48
CA THR A 109 24.12 31.81 -12.19
C THR A 109 25.51 31.19 -12.22
N HIS A 110 25.80 30.35 -11.23
CA HIS A 110 27.05 29.60 -11.09
C HIS A 110 26.73 28.10 -10.97
N SER A 111 27.65 27.26 -11.42
CA SER A 111 27.67 25.82 -11.14
C SER A 111 28.78 25.51 -10.12
N LEU A 112 28.56 24.47 -9.33
CA LEU A 112 29.54 23.93 -8.40
C LEU A 112 29.50 22.40 -8.50
N ASP A 113 30.58 21.84 -9.02
CA ASP A 113 30.75 20.41 -9.25
C ASP A 113 31.25 19.70 -7.98
N PHE A 114 30.97 18.40 -7.88
CA PHE A 114 31.37 17.55 -6.75
C PHE A 114 32.20 16.35 -7.25
N PRO A 115 32.92 15.63 -6.36
CA PRO A 115 33.18 15.95 -4.96
C PRO A 115 34.15 17.12 -4.79
N ILE A 116 34.02 17.87 -3.68
CA ILE A 116 34.87 19.02 -3.38
C ILE A 116 35.81 18.66 -2.23
N ASN A 117 37.11 18.94 -2.38
CA ASN A 117 38.08 18.84 -1.31
C ASN A 117 38.84 20.16 -1.12
N ILE A 118 38.31 20.99 -0.21
CA ILE A 118 38.79 22.35 0.13
C ILE A 118 40.26 22.36 0.58
N ASP A 119 40.73 21.27 1.19
CA ASP A 119 42.13 21.14 1.64
C ASP A 119 43.12 20.97 0.45
N TYR A 120 42.62 20.73 -0.76
CA TYR A 120 43.40 20.59 -2.00
C TYR A 120 43.07 21.68 -3.03
N ASP A 121 41.78 21.91 -3.29
CA ASP A 121 41.29 22.96 -4.18
C ASP A 121 39.98 23.55 -3.64
N THR A 122 39.86 24.88 -3.70
CA THR A 122 38.67 25.63 -3.30
C THR A 122 38.07 26.27 -4.54
N PRO A 123 37.01 25.68 -5.14
CA PRO A 123 36.41 26.24 -6.34
C PRO A 123 35.91 27.67 -6.10
N PRO A 124 36.19 28.65 -6.99
CA PRO A 124 35.72 30.03 -6.80
C PRO A 124 34.20 30.14 -6.67
N ALA A 125 33.45 29.22 -7.28
CA ALA A 125 32.00 29.12 -7.11
C ALA A 125 31.57 28.80 -5.67
N LEU A 126 32.39 28.10 -4.87
CA LEU A 126 32.11 27.85 -3.46
C LEU A 126 32.22 29.15 -2.64
N GLU A 127 33.19 30.02 -2.92
CA GLU A 127 33.30 31.33 -2.27
C GLU A 127 32.09 32.22 -2.60
N VAL A 128 31.65 32.20 -3.87
CA VAL A 128 30.43 32.93 -4.30
C VAL A 128 29.17 32.35 -3.65
N LEU A 129 29.09 31.03 -3.44
CA LEU A 129 28.00 30.38 -2.70
C LEU A 129 27.98 30.84 -1.24
N LEU A 130 29.14 30.79 -0.55
CA LEU A 130 29.28 31.26 0.83
C LEU A 130 28.88 32.73 0.98
N ALA A 131 29.33 33.60 0.07
CA ALA A 131 28.95 35.02 0.03
C ALA A 131 27.47 35.25 -0.31
N ALA A 132 26.80 34.32 -1.00
CA ALA A 132 25.36 34.37 -1.26
C ALA A 132 24.50 33.95 -0.05
N CYS A 133 25.04 33.13 0.86
CA CYS A 133 24.34 32.65 2.04
C CYS A 133 24.02 33.76 3.07
N LYS A 134 23.28 33.37 4.11
CA LYS A 134 22.92 34.16 5.30
C LYS A 134 23.14 33.30 6.56
N PRO A 135 23.51 33.87 7.71
CA PRO A 135 23.63 33.12 8.95
C PRO A 135 22.27 32.70 9.53
N HIS A 136 22.21 31.55 10.18
CA HIS A 136 21.06 31.16 11.00
C HIS A 136 20.93 32.11 12.20
N PRO A 137 19.71 32.58 12.55
CA PRO A 137 19.50 33.29 13.80
C PRO A 137 19.76 32.32 14.97
N THR A 138 20.86 32.52 15.68
CA THR A 138 21.29 31.63 16.77
C THR A 138 20.67 32.09 18.09
N PRO A 139 19.79 31.30 18.73
CA PRO A 139 19.22 31.67 20.02
C PRO A 139 20.24 31.46 21.16
N GLY A 140 20.54 32.53 21.91
CA GLY A 140 21.01 32.42 23.29
C GLY A 140 22.51 32.18 23.54
N PHE A 141 23.41 32.37 22.57
CA PHE A 141 24.86 32.33 22.82
C PHE A 141 25.56 33.64 22.41
N ASP A 142 25.98 34.41 23.41
CA ASP A 142 26.63 35.72 23.29
C ASP A 142 28.18 35.61 23.33
N VAL A 143 28.71 34.49 22.81
CA VAL A 143 30.13 34.11 22.95
C VAL A 143 30.73 33.82 21.57
N TYR A 144 31.36 34.84 20.99
CA TYR A 144 32.17 34.85 19.75
C TYR A 144 31.45 34.34 18.48
N PRO A 145 30.92 35.25 17.62
CA PRO A 145 30.15 34.90 16.43
C PRO A 145 31.01 34.50 15.20
N ASP A 146 32.30 34.20 15.37
CA ASP A 146 33.25 34.10 14.24
C ASP A 146 32.98 32.95 13.25
N ARG A 147 32.08 32.01 13.56
CA ARG A 147 31.83 30.79 12.76
C ARG A 147 30.36 30.40 12.73
N GLU A 148 29.54 31.28 12.16
CA GLU A 148 28.10 31.10 12.00
C GLU A 148 27.75 29.91 11.08
N THR A 149 26.61 29.27 11.33
CA THR A 149 26.03 28.32 10.37
C THR A 149 25.30 29.09 9.29
N LEU A 150 25.52 28.73 8.02
CA LEU A 150 25.00 29.47 6.88
C LEU A 150 23.90 28.68 6.19
N PHE A 151 22.86 29.37 5.72
CA PHE A 151 21.86 28.83 4.81
C PHE A 151 21.76 29.66 3.53
N TYR A 152 21.47 28.99 2.43
CA TYR A 152 21.21 29.64 1.16
C TYR A 152 19.80 30.28 1.17
N PRO A 153 19.63 31.55 0.74
CA PRO A 153 18.34 32.24 0.84
C PRO A 153 17.28 31.61 -0.07
N ALA A 154 16.14 31.21 0.49
CA ALA A 154 15.02 30.63 -0.25
C ALA A 154 14.43 31.54 -1.36
N ASN A 155 14.72 32.85 -1.31
CA ASN A 155 14.32 33.82 -2.33
C ASN A 155 15.26 33.88 -3.56
N LEU A 156 16.33 33.06 -3.59
CA LEU A 156 17.24 32.95 -4.73
C LEU A 156 17.07 31.59 -5.42
N PRO A 157 17.11 31.53 -6.76
CA PRO A 157 17.10 30.25 -7.48
C PRO A 157 18.23 29.32 -7.05
N LEU A 158 17.90 28.04 -6.90
CA LEU A 158 18.78 26.96 -6.49
C LEU A 158 18.26 25.65 -7.11
N THR A 159 19.13 24.82 -7.66
CA THR A 159 18.82 23.43 -8.00
C THR A 159 20.08 22.57 -8.02
N ALA A 160 19.94 21.25 -8.08
CA ALA A 160 21.05 20.32 -8.27
C ALA A 160 20.63 19.20 -9.23
N THR A 161 21.60 18.45 -9.76
CA THR A 161 21.30 17.21 -10.52
C THR A 161 20.78 16.07 -9.62
N LEU A 162 20.92 16.20 -8.30
CA LEU A 162 20.29 15.31 -7.32
C LEU A 162 18.78 15.55 -7.25
N GLU A 163 18.02 14.55 -7.69
CA GLU A 163 16.56 14.47 -7.57
C GLU A 163 16.21 13.31 -6.63
N ILE A 164 15.85 13.61 -5.37
CA ILE A 164 15.59 12.55 -4.37
C ILE A 164 14.37 11.68 -4.71
N ALA A 165 13.48 12.16 -5.59
CA ALA A 165 12.33 11.40 -6.09
C ALA A 165 12.74 10.24 -7.02
N ASN A 166 13.96 10.27 -7.60
CA ASN A 166 14.49 9.18 -8.42
C ASN A 166 15.09 8.03 -7.59
N HIS A 167 15.00 8.11 -6.26
CA HIS A 167 15.56 7.12 -5.33
C HIS A 167 14.48 6.68 -4.32
N PRO A 168 14.49 5.42 -3.84
CA PRO A 168 13.49 4.87 -2.91
C PRO A 168 13.66 5.39 -1.46
N ILE A 169 14.12 6.64 -1.29
CA ILE A 169 14.32 7.28 0.01
C ILE A 169 12.99 7.49 0.71
N LEU A 170 11.96 7.97 0.00
CA LEU A 170 10.62 8.14 0.58
C LEU A 170 9.97 6.81 0.97
N ASP A 171 10.22 5.73 0.23
CA ASP A 171 9.76 4.38 0.62
C ASP A 171 10.51 3.85 1.84
N ALA A 172 11.83 4.07 1.93
CA ALA A 172 12.61 3.74 3.12
C ALA A 172 12.13 4.51 4.36
N VAL A 173 11.85 5.81 4.21
CA VAL A 173 11.27 6.67 5.27
C VAL A 173 9.87 6.19 5.66
N ARG A 174 9.00 5.87 4.70
CA ARG A 174 7.66 5.32 4.95
C ARG A 174 7.76 4.01 5.73
N ASN A 175 8.56 3.06 5.26
CA ASN A 175 8.63 1.72 5.83
C ASN A 175 9.31 1.70 7.22
N ALA A 176 10.26 2.61 7.47
CA ALA A 176 10.94 2.70 8.77
C ALA A 176 10.15 3.52 9.80
N LEU A 177 9.69 4.73 9.43
CA LEU A 177 9.12 5.70 10.37
C LEU A 177 7.59 5.72 10.39
N PHE A 178 6.94 5.24 9.32
CA PHE A 178 5.47 5.23 9.18
C PHE A 178 4.93 3.84 8.77
N PRO A 179 5.31 2.74 9.45
CA PRO A 179 4.94 1.38 9.03
C PRO A 179 3.42 1.10 9.10
N ALA A 180 2.69 1.84 9.94
CA ALA A 180 1.24 1.76 10.08
C ALA A 180 0.49 2.85 9.28
N LEU A 181 1.12 3.42 8.25
CA LEU A 181 0.48 4.47 7.44
C LEU A 181 -0.73 3.89 6.68
N PRO A 182 -1.96 4.44 6.86
CA PRO A 182 -3.16 3.89 6.24
C PRO A 182 -3.06 3.85 4.71
N MET A 183 -3.86 2.98 4.08
CA MET A 183 -4.05 3.02 2.64
C MET A 183 -4.54 4.42 2.20
N GLY A 184 -4.20 4.78 0.96
CA GLY A 184 -4.57 6.07 0.37
C GLY A 184 -3.72 7.25 0.85
N HIS A 185 -2.82 7.03 1.79
CA HIS A 185 -1.87 8.01 2.28
C HIS A 185 -0.48 7.81 1.66
N TYR A 186 0.19 8.91 1.36
CA TYR A 186 1.51 8.93 0.73
C TYR A 186 2.37 10.07 1.26
N LEU A 187 3.68 9.88 1.21
CA LEU A 187 4.65 10.91 1.59
C LEU A 187 5.05 11.73 0.37
N THR A 188 5.26 13.03 0.56
CA THR A 188 5.88 13.92 -0.42
C THR A 188 7.04 14.65 0.23
N ALA A 189 8.14 14.85 -0.50
CA ALA A 189 9.27 15.64 -0.03
C ALA A 189 9.35 16.97 -0.78
N LEU A 190 9.56 18.06 -0.05
CA LEU A 190 9.81 19.40 -0.59
C LEU A 190 11.16 19.89 -0.06
N ARG A 191 12.03 20.39 -0.96
CA ARG A 191 13.33 20.92 -0.56
C ARG A 191 13.14 22.20 0.26
N ASP A 192 13.66 22.19 1.48
CA ASP A 192 13.52 23.24 2.49
C ASP A 192 14.72 24.20 2.44
N LYS A 193 15.93 23.68 2.68
CA LYS A 193 17.15 24.51 2.80
C LYS A 193 18.36 23.85 2.16
N LEU A 194 19.33 24.67 1.78
CA LEU A 194 20.73 24.28 1.62
C LEU A 194 21.50 24.93 2.77
N GLU A 195 22.17 24.12 3.57
CA GLU A 195 22.96 24.51 4.73
C GLU A 195 24.45 24.32 4.42
N VAL A 196 25.28 25.28 4.82
CA VAL A 196 26.73 25.30 4.59
C VAL A 196 27.42 25.62 5.92
N MET A 197 28.37 24.78 6.32
CA MET A 197 29.08 24.88 7.59
C MET A 197 30.59 24.77 7.36
N ALA A 198 31.29 25.89 7.44
CA ALA A 198 32.75 25.94 7.32
C ALA A 198 33.46 25.38 8.57
N THR A 199 34.77 25.15 8.47
CA THR A 199 35.61 24.70 9.60
C THR A 199 35.40 25.57 10.84
N GLY A 200 35.05 24.92 11.96
CA GLY A 200 34.77 25.50 13.27
C GLY A 200 33.34 26.00 13.49
N ALA A 201 32.46 25.97 12.47
CA ALA A 201 31.04 26.21 12.67
C ALA A 201 30.38 25.04 13.40
N ARG A 202 29.34 25.30 14.19
CA ARG A 202 28.49 24.29 14.86
C ARG A 202 27.03 24.71 14.79
N MET A 203 26.10 23.76 14.67
CA MET A 203 24.67 24.05 14.75
C MET A 203 24.18 23.74 16.15
N ALA A 204 23.64 24.73 16.86
CA ALA A 204 22.93 24.53 18.12
C ALA A 204 21.63 23.74 17.90
N PRO A 205 21.05 23.10 18.95
CA PRO A 205 19.75 22.41 18.88
C PRO A 205 18.72 23.22 18.09
N GLN A 206 18.16 22.61 17.05
CA GLN A 206 17.06 23.13 16.25
C GLN A 206 15.75 22.47 16.75
N PRO A 207 15.03 23.07 17.72
CA PRO A 207 13.80 22.50 18.24
C PRO A 207 12.71 22.44 17.16
N ARG A 208 11.71 21.58 17.36
CA ARG A 208 10.56 21.47 16.43
C ARG A 208 9.78 22.78 16.28
N THR A 209 9.82 23.67 17.29
CA THR A 209 9.12 24.95 17.31
C THR A 209 9.62 25.97 16.27
N LEU A 210 10.81 25.76 15.70
CA LEU A 210 11.32 26.52 14.55
C LEU A 210 10.76 26.06 13.20
N ARG A 211 10.00 24.95 13.18
CA ARG A 211 9.50 24.24 11.99
C ARG A 211 7.98 24.07 12.07
N ASN A 212 7.25 25.16 11.84
CA ASN A 212 5.78 25.20 11.89
C ASN A 212 5.13 25.05 10.50
N ASP A 213 5.65 24.13 9.67
CA ASP A 213 5.23 23.92 8.28
C ASP A 213 4.45 22.61 8.06
N GLY A 214 4.05 21.93 9.13
CA GLY A 214 3.26 20.70 9.08
C GLY A 214 4.01 19.47 8.56
N ARG A 215 5.35 19.49 8.49
CA ARG A 215 6.13 18.31 8.11
C ARG A 215 5.99 17.19 9.16
N VAL A 216 5.86 15.95 8.71
CA VAL A 216 5.83 14.74 9.55
C VAL A 216 7.22 14.13 9.73
N ALA A 217 8.15 14.42 8.82
CA ALA A 217 9.55 14.05 8.93
C ALA A 217 10.45 15.09 8.23
N THR A 218 11.76 14.99 8.44
CA THR A 218 12.79 15.76 7.75
C THR A 218 13.81 14.80 7.17
N ILE A 219 14.25 15.02 5.92
CA ILE A 219 15.38 14.28 5.31
C ILE A 219 16.54 15.27 5.13
N CYS A 220 17.70 14.96 5.67
CA CYS A 220 18.96 15.65 5.44
C CYS A 220 19.86 14.80 4.53
N VAL A 221 20.19 15.32 3.34
CA VAL A 221 21.17 14.73 2.43
C VAL A 221 22.48 15.51 2.54
N THR A 222 23.56 14.86 2.95
CA THR A 222 24.89 15.46 3.05
C THR A 222 25.60 15.37 1.72
N LEU A 223 25.96 16.52 1.14
CA LEU A 223 26.60 16.60 -0.17
C LEU A 223 28.09 16.21 -0.10
N PRO A 224 28.72 15.75 -1.21
CA PRO A 224 30.09 15.22 -1.25
C PRO A 224 31.20 16.29 -1.12
N VAL A 225 31.23 17.00 0.01
CA VAL A 225 32.33 17.90 0.40
C VAL A 225 33.14 17.26 1.50
N HIS A 226 34.46 17.25 1.37
CA HIS A 226 35.36 16.74 2.40
C HIS A 226 35.21 17.54 3.70
N HIS A 227 35.01 16.83 4.81
CA HIS A 227 34.97 17.42 6.15
C HIS A 227 35.25 16.40 7.25
N ARG A 228 35.69 16.90 8.40
CA ARG A 228 35.87 16.12 9.63
C ARG A 228 35.09 16.79 10.76
N GLY A 229 34.58 16.00 11.70
CA GLY A 229 33.59 16.50 12.68
C GLY A 229 32.23 16.67 12.00
N GLY A 230 31.38 17.57 12.50
CA GLY A 230 30.08 17.79 11.86
C GLY A 230 29.09 16.62 11.97
N ASN A 231 29.24 15.79 13.02
CA ASN A 231 28.30 14.70 13.28
C ASN A 231 26.93 15.30 13.58
N MET A 232 25.89 14.76 12.94
CA MET A 232 24.51 15.12 13.25
C MET A 232 24.06 14.34 14.48
N ILE A 233 23.44 15.01 15.44
CA ILE A 233 22.80 14.37 16.59
C ILE A 233 21.30 14.68 16.48
N VAL A 234 20.47 13.65 16.56
CA VAL A 234 19.00 13.75 16.53
C VAL A 234 18.47 13.28 17.88
N ARG A 235 17.53 14.03 18.46
CA ARG A 235 16.86 13.70 19.72
C ARG A 235 15.36 13.53 19.48
N ASP A 236 14.76 12.46 20.01
CA ASP A 236 13.30 12.32 20.07
C ASP A 236 12.68 13.17 21.20
N SER A 237 11.35 13.11 21.33
CA SER A 237 10.62 13.80 22.42
C SER A 237 10.76 13.13 23.79
N GLU A 238 11.27 11.92 23.87
CA GLU A 238 11.53 11.17 25.12
C GLU A 238 12.97 11.43 25.64
N GLY A 239 13.83 12.08 24.83
CA GLY A 239 15.22 12.39 25.15
C GLY A 239 16.23 11.35 24.64
N THR A 240 15.81 10.39 23.81
CA THR A 240 16.70 9.41 23.18
C THR A 240 17.53 10.11 22.10
N GLU A 241 18.86 9.97 22.17
CA GLU A 241 19.78 10.55 21.19
C GLU A 241 20.33 9.48 20.23
N GLU A 242 20.31 9.77 18.92
CA GLU A 242 21.08 9.05 17.91
C GLU A 242 22.09 9.97 17.22
N LYS A 243 23.30 9.45 16.98
CA LYS A 243 24.44 10.20 16.44
C LYS A 243 24.91 9.61 15.11
N PHE A 244 24.85 10.44 14.08
CA PHE A 244 25.21 10.10 12.70
C PHE A 244 26.57 10.68 12.36
N PHE A 245 27.55 9.78 12.20
CA PHE A 245 28.90 10.12 11.79
C PHE A 245 28.93 10.35 10.28
N GLY A 246 28.94 11.62 9.86
CA GLY A 246 28.95 11.99 8.45
C GLY A 246 30.15 11.40 7.71
N GLY A 247 29.91 10.74 6.58
CA GLY A 247 30.95 10.20 5.70
C GLY A 247 31.67 11.29 4.89
N GLY A 248 32.25 12.29 5.56
CA GLY A 248 32.82 13.52 4.98
C GLY A 248 34.04 13.31 4.08
N GLY A 249 33.83 12.72 2.89
CA GLY A 249 34.87 12.46 1.89
C GLY A 249 35.12 10.99 1.58
N LYS A 250 34.16 10.07 1.77
CA LYS A 250 34.16 8.83 0.97
C LYS A 250 33.67 9.20 -0.44
N PRO A 251 34.50 9.12 -1.49
CA PRO A 251 34.22 9.74 -2.79
C PRO A 251 33.23 8.98 -3.67
N SER A 252 32.50 7.99 -3.14
CA SER A 252 31.67 7.07 -3.92
C SER A 252 30.17 7.09 -3.61
N GLU A 253 29.73 7.76 -2.53
CA GLU A 253 28.35 7.65 -2.05
C GLU A 253 27.86 8.95 -1.37
N VAL A 254 26.61 9.33 -1.66
CA VAL A 254 25.94 10.46 -0.99
C VAL A 254 25.16 9.93 0.23
N HIS A 255 25.47 10.41 1.43
CA HIS A 255 24.80 9.97 2.66
C HIS A 255 23.52 10.78 2.94
N TRP A 256 22.46 10.11 3.39
CA TRP A 256 21.23 10.76 3.83
C TRP A 256 20.76 10.19 5.18
N THR A 257 20.14 11.05 5.98
CA THR A 257 19.51 10.71 7.26
C THR A 257 18.12 11.35 7.28
N ALA A 258 17.13 10.62 7.77
CA ALA A 258 15.79 11.13 8.00
C ALA A 258 15.35 10.89 9.44
N PHE A 259 14.48 11.76 9.94
CA PHE A 259 13.96 11.71 11.30
C PHE A 259 12.56 12.32 11.38
N LEU A 260 11.80 11.95 12.42
CA LEU A 260 10.44 12.43 12.65
C LEU A 260 10.38 13.96 12.87
N GLY A 261 9.24 14.56 12.57
CA GLY A 261 9.06 16.03 12.54
C GLY A 261 9.17 16.69 13.92
N GLU A 262 8.86 15.94 14.97
CA GLU A 262 9.00 16.34 16.37
C GLU A 262 10.44 16.30 16.89
N CYS A 263 11.35 15.57 16.24
CA CYS A 263 12.73 15.43 16.69
C CYS A 263 13.50 16.74 16.61
N GLU A 264 14.32 17.00 17.62
CA GLU A 264 15.33 18.05 17.59
C GLU A 264 16.58 17.53 16.86
N TYR A 265 17.33 18.42 16.21
CA TYR A 265 18.63 18.06 15.62
C TYR A 265 19.67 19.14 15.87
N GLU A 266 20.92 18.73 16.02
CA GLU A 266 22.09 19.59 16.11
C GLU A 266 23.23 19.01 15.26
N VAL A 267 24.26 19.81 15.03
CA VAL A 267 25.44 19.39 14.27
C VAL A 267 26.69 19.85 15.02
N GLU A 268 27.52 18.89 15.42
CA GLU A 268 28.77 19.14 16.14
C GLU A 268 29.72 20.03 15.33
N THR A 269 30.71 20.62 16.01
CA THR A 269 31.72 21.48 15.39
C THR A 269 32.42 20.79 14.21
N ILE A 270 32.48 21.47 13.06
CA ILE A 270 33.33 21.06 11.93
C ILE A 270 34.79 21.23 12.36
N GLN A 271 35.58 20.16 12.36
CA GLN A 271 37.00 20.18 12.73
C GLN A 271 37.90 20.57 11.54
N GLN A 272 37.50 20.23 10.31
CA GLN A 272 38.24 20.44 9.07
C GLN A 272 37.28 20.42 7.87
N GLY A 273 37.63 21.10 6.77
CA GLY A 273 36.83 21.16 5.54
C GLY A 273 35.54 21.96 5.69
N CYS A 274 34.50 21.56 4.94
CA CYS A 274 33.18 22.17 4.99
C CYS A 274 32.10 21.09 4.85
N ARG A 275 31.07 21.14 5.71
CA ARG A 275 29.87 20.32 5.55
C ARG A 275 28.83 21.10 4.75
N MET A 276 28.23 20.46 3.75
CA MET A 276 27.12 21.02 2.98
C MET A 276 25.97 20.01 2.97
N SER A 277 24.73 20.45 3.19
CA SER A 277 23.57 19.55 3.20
C SER A 277 22.30 20.17 2.64
N PHE A 278 21.53 19.39 1.90
CA PHE A 278 20.13 19.71 1.60
C PHE A 278 19.22 19.13 2.68
N THR A 279 18.29 19.96 3.14
CA THR A 279 17.20 19.56 4.03
C THR A 279 15.91 19.54 3.22
N TYR A 280 15.10 18.49 3.38
CA TYR A 280 13.78 18.33 2.77
C TYR A 280 12.73 18.15 3.86
N ALA A 281 11.64 18.92 3.77
CA ALA A 281 10.44 18.71 4.55
C ALA A 281 9.64 17.55 3.96
N VAL A 282 9.26 16.58 4.78
CA VAL A 282 8.39 15.47 4.35
C VAL A 282 6.98 15.73 4.86
N HIS A 283 6.03 15.83 3.94
CA HIS A 283 4.62 16.06 4.23
C HIS A 283 3.80 14.80 3.94
N LEU A 284 2.93 14.47 4.88
CA LEU A 284 1.91 13.45 4.68
C LEU A 284 0.77 14.02 3.85
N LYS A 285 0.36 13.30 2.81
CA LYS A 285 -0.81 13.61 1.98
C LYS A 285 -1.71 12.39 1.88
N THR A 286 -2.97 12.65 1.52
CA THR A 286 -3.99 11.63 1.25
C THR A 286 -4.52 11.86 -0.15
N TYR A 287 -4.87 10.79 -0.87
CA TYR A 287 -5.73 10.91 -2.05
C TYR A 287 -7.14 11.29 -1.56
N GLY A 288 -7.39 12.60 -1.43
CA GLY A 288 -8.68 13.10 -0.95
C GLY A 288 -9.80 12.79 -1.94
N ALA A 289 -11.05 12.74 -1.45
CA ALA A 289 -12.24 12.45 -2.25
C ALA A 289 -12.55 13.46 -3.39
N ALA A 290 -11.75 14.52 -3.52
CA ALA A 290 -11.96 15.63 -4.45
C ALA A 290 -10.64 16.20 -5.03
N VAL A 291 -9.62 15.35 -5.25
CA VAL A 291 -8.61 15.69 -6.27
C VAL A 291 -9.14 15.29 -7.64
N ASP A 292 -9.15 16.23 -8.59
CA ASP A 292 -9.40 15.90 -9.99
C ASP A 292 -8.42 14.81 -10.42
N PRO A 293 -8.88 13.76 -11.10
CA PRO A 293 -8.02 12.63 -11.43
C PRO A 293 -6.91 13.08 -12.38
N LEU A 294 -5.66 12.77 -12.00
CA LEU A 294 -4.49 12.96 -12.87
C LEU A 294 -4.56 12.08 -14.13
N ILE A 295 -5.48 11.11 -14.15
CA ILE A 295 -5.76 10.22 -15.27
C ILE A 295 -6.92 10.81 -16.10
N THR A 296 -6.61 11.19 -17.34
CA THR A 296 -7.61 11.49 -18.37
C THR A 296 -7.63 10.32 -19.38
N PRO A 297 -8.77 9.65 -19.59
CA PRO A 297 -8.90 8.61 -20.62
C PRO A 297 -8.65 9.16 -22.03
N SER A 298 -8.09 8.34 -22.92
CA SER A 298 -7.88 8.71 -24.31
C SER A 298 -9.19 8.67 -25.12
N GLU A 299 -9.28 9.50 -26.17
CA GLU A 299 -10.43 9.52 -27.08
C GLU A 299 -10.74 8.12 -27.64
N TYR A 300 -9.71 7.38 -28.07
CA TYR A 300 -9.85 5.99 -28.53
C TYR A 300 -10.47 5.05 -27.49
N PHE A 301 -10.14 5.20 -26.21
CA PHE A 301 -10.76 4.40 -25.15
C PHE A 301 -12.24 4.79 -24.94
N LEU A 302 -12.56 6.08 -25.03
CA LEU A 302 -13.93 6.57 -24.96
C LEU A 302 -14.76 6.11 -26.18
N ASP A 303 -14.17 6.05 -27.37
CA ASP A 303 -14.77 5.55 -28.60
C ASP A 303 -15.07 4.05 -28.53
N LEU A 304 -14.21 3.24 -27.90
CA LEU A 304 -14.49 1.82 -27.63
C LEU A 304 -15.60 1.63 -26.59
N LEU A 305 -15.70 2.51 -25.60
CA LEU A 305 -16.70 2.46 -24.54
C LEU A 305 -18.09 2.92 -25.01
N SER A 306 -18.16 3.88 -25.95
CA SER A 306 -19.40 4.50 -26.44
C SER A 306 -20.43 3.50 -27.02
N PRO A 307 -20.05 2.51 -27.87
CA PRO A 307 -20.96 1.46 -28.33
C PRO A 307 -21.50 0.59 -27.20
N VAL A 308 -20.66 0.25 -26.22
CA VAL A 308 -21.05 -0.58 -25.07
C VAL A 308 -22.12 0.14 -24.26
N LEU A 309 -21.88 1.40 -23.88
CA LEU A 309 -22.86 2.23 -23.18
C LEU A 309 -24.15 2.40 -24.01
N SER A 310 -24.03 2.63 -25.32
CA SER A 310 -25.20 2.81 -26.21
C SER A 310 -26.08 1.56 -26.31
N LEU A 311 -25.50 0.36 -26.24
CA LEU A 311 -26.22 -0.92 -26.21
C LEU A 311 -26.77 -1.26 -24.81
N SER A 312 -26.23 -0.63 -23.76
CA SER A 312 -26.61 -0.83 -22.36
C SER A 312 -27.67 0.16 -21.81
N ARG A 313 -28.18 1.08 -22.64
CA ARG A 313 -29.17 2.09 -22.21
C ARG A 313 -30.39 1.49 -21.52
N GLY A 314 -30.85 2.16 -20.47
CA GLY A 314 -31.95 1.75 -19.60
C GLY A 314 -31.63 0.58 -18.66
N ARG A 315 -30.35 0.19 -18.50
CA ARG A 315 -29.94 -0.96 -17.67
C ARG A 315 -28.89 -0.59 -16.64
N LYS A 316 -28.85 -1.33 -15.54
CA LYS A 316 -27.66 -1.43 -14.70
C LYS A 316 -26.70 -2.45 -15.32
N VAL A 317 -25.47 -2.03 -15.60
CA VAL A 317 -24.42 -2.92 -16.07
C VAL A 317 -23.22 -2.86 -15.15
N ALA A 318 -22.45 -3.94 -15.07
CA ALA A 318 -21.29 -4.02 -14.20
C ALA A 318 -20.08 -4.63 -14.90
N PHE A 319 -18.89 -4.13 -14.55
CA PHE A 319 -17.61 -4.71 -14.92
C PHE A 319 -16.97 -5.30 -13.67
N TYR A 320 -16.29 -6.45 -13.78
CA TYR A 320 -15.38 -6.87 -12.72
C TYR A 320 -14.14 -5.99 -12.72
N LEU A 321 -13.68 -5.61 -11.52
CA LEU A 321 -12.33 -5.09 -11.35
C LEU A 321 -11.31 -6.20 -11.58
N THR A 322 -10.11 -5.81 -12.01
CA THR A 322 -9.05 -6.72 -12.48
C THR A 322 -7.83 -6.74 -11.58
N GLN A 323 -7.68 -5.74 -10.70
CA GLN A 323 -6.51 -5.57 -9.83
C GLN A 323 -6.76 -6.07 -8.42
N ASP A 324 -5.70 -6.52 -7.75
CA ASP A 324 -5.71 -6.87 -6.32
C ASP A 324 -5.54 -5.58 -5.49
N TYR A 325 -6.43 -5.36 -4.52
CA TYR A 325 -6.43 -4.21 -3.62
C TYR A 325 -5.89 -4.55 -2.23
N GLY A 326 -5.84 -5.82 -1.84
CA GLY A 326 -5.24 -6.30 -0.60
C GLY A 326 -6.02 -5.85 0.64
N VAL A 327 -7.34 -5.84 0.55
CA VAL A 327 -8.27 -5.34 1.56
C VAL A 327 -9.12 -6.49 2.12
N ASN A 328 -9.58 -6.34 3.36
CA ASN A 328 -10.54 -7.29 3.92
C ASN A 328 -11.98 -6.76 3.71
N PRO A 329 -12.82 -7.41 2.89
CA PRO A 329 -14.19 -6.94 2.62
C PRO A 329 -15.11 -6.92 3.85
N SER A 330 -14.74 -7.56 4.96
CA SER A 330 -15.48 -7.45 6.22
C SER A 330 -15.14 -6.19 7.04
N GLU A 331 -14.02 -5.51 6.73
CA GLU A 331 -13.54 -4.33 7.45
C GLU A 331 -13.85 -3.00 6.74
N GLY A 332 -14.31 -3.03 5.48
CA GLY A 332 -14.54 -1.81 4.69
C GLY A 332 -15.56 -1.97 3.56
N LEU A 333 -16.21 -0.86 3.21
CA LEU A 333 -17.13 -0.76 2.08
C LEU A 333 -16.35 -0.81 0.76
N ALA A 334 -16.93 -1.38 -0.29
CA ALA A 334 -16.32 -1.43 -1.61
C ALA A 334 -16.02 -0.02 -2.19
N GLU A 335 -16.87 0.98 -1.91
CA GLU A 335 -16.64 2.39 -2.26
C GLU A 335 -15.33 2.96 -1.66
N SER A 336 -14.81 2.40 -0.57
CA SER A 336 -13.52 2.83 -0.01
C SER A 336 -12.33 2.54 -0.94
N LEU A 337 -12.52 1.72 -1.99
CA LEU A 337 -11.53 1.42 -3.01
C LEU A 337 -11.44 2.48 -4.11
N VAL A 338 -12.40 3.40 -4.24
CA VAL A 338 -12.39 4.45 -5.29
C VAL A 338 -11.08 5.25 -5.34
N PRO A 339 -10.48 5.74 -4.22
CA PRO A 339 -9.19 6.43 -4.24
C PRO A 339 -7.99 5.51 -4.50
N HIS A 340 -8.22 4.20 -4.50
CA HIS A 340 -7.19 3.16 -4.57
C HIS A 340 -7.16 2.42 -5.90
N LEU A 341 -8.13 2.66 -6.80
CA LEU A 341 -8.23 2.02 -8.11
C LEU A 341 -6.92 2.13 -8.91
N LYS A 342 -6.52 1.05 -9.58
CA LYS A 342 -5.23 0.94 -10.28
C LYS A 342 -5.45 0.58 -11.75
N GLY A 343 -4.50 0.93 -12.61
CA GLY A 343 -4.45 0.47 -14.01
C GLY A 343 -5.75 0.66 -14.78
N SER A 344 -6.23 -0.42 -15.42
CA SER A 344 -7.48 -0.48 -16.18
C SER A 344 -8.73 -0.13 -15.38
N ASP A 345 -8.77 -0.49 -14.10
CA ASP A 345 -9.94 -0.29 -13.23
C ASP A 345 -10.16 1.22 -12.97
N SER A 346 -9.08 1.94 -12.67
CA SER A 346 -9.10 3.40 -12.53
C SER A 346 -9.42 4.10 -13.85
N LEU A 347 -8.82 3.66 -14.96
CA LEU A 347 -9.06 4.21 -16.29
C LEU A 347 -10.56 4.10 -16.67
N LEU A 348 -11.17 2.94 -16.42
CA LEU A 348 -12.59 2.70 -16.70
C LEU A 348 -13.49 3.54 -15.78
N TYR A 349 -13.21 3.58 -14.48
CA TYR A 349 -13.95 4.40 -13.52
C TYR A 349 -13.96 5.89 -13.92
N HIS A 350 -12.81 6.44 -14.33
CA HIS A 350 -12.71 7.82 -14.80
C HIS A 350 -13.37 8.04 -16.17
N ALA A 351 -13.30 7.07 -17.09
CA ALA A 351 -14.01 7.15 -18.38
C ALA A 351 -15.53 7.22 -18.21
N LEU A 352 -16.09 6.47 -17.27
CA LEU A 352 -17.53 6.53 -16.96
C LEU A 352 -17.93 7.90 -16.40
N LYS A 353 -17.07 8.54 -15.59
CA LYS A 353 -17.29 9.92 -15.13
C LYS A 353 -17.22 10.97 -16.25
N VAL A 354 -16.43 10.76 -17.32
CA VAL A 354 -16.45 11.65 -18.50
C VAL A 354 -17.83 11.64 -19.18
N TYR A 355 -18.49 10.48 -19.23
CA TYR A 355 -19.88 10.35 -19.69
C TYR A 355 -20.94 10.85 -18.68
N LYS A 356 -20.53 11.47 -17.57
CA LYS A 356 -21.38 11.94 -16.46
C LYS A 356 -22.21 10.83 -15.80
N LEU A 357 -21.75 9.58 -15.89
CA LEU A 357 -22.33 8.45 -15.17
C LEU A 357 -21.84 8.46 -13.71
N ALA A 358 -22.62 7.83 -12.83
CA ALA A 358 -22.27 7.58 -11.45
C ALA A 358 -21.80 6.12 -11.30
N PRO A 359 -20.49 5.84 -11.39
CA PRO A 359 -19.94 4.52 -11.06
C PRO A 359 -19.94 4.27 -9.55
N GLU A 360 -20.44 3.11 -9.16
CA GLU A 360 -20.54 2.59 -7.79
C GLU A 360 -19.77 1.27 -7.68
N LEU A 361 -19.03 1.07 -6.58
CA LEU A 361 -18.30 -0.17 -6.29
C LEU A 361 -19.09 -1.05 -5.33
N HIS A 362 -19.18 -2.34 -5.65
CA HIS A 362 -19.88 -3.35 -4.84
C HIS A 362 -19.01 -4.59 -4.62
N TRP A 363 -19.16 -5.22 -3.45
CA TRP A 363 -18.67 -6.57 -3.21
C TRP A 363 -19.56 -7.60 -3.92
N ALA A 364 -18.98 -8.64 -4.51
CA ALA A 364 -19.72 -9.71 -5.17
C ALA A 364 -19.05 -11.08 -5.04
N ALA A 365 -19.84 -12.11 -4.76
CA ALA A 365 -19.38 -13.50 -4.65
C ALA A 365 -20.49 -14.45 -5.11
N GLY A 366 -20.13 -15.45 -5.92
CA GLY A 366 -21.01 -16.55 -6.35
C GLY A 366 -22.42 -16.16 -6.78
N GLY A 367 -22.55 -15.15 -7.66
CA GLY A 367 -23.85 -14.72 -8.19
C GLY A 367 -24.59 -13.70 -7.33
N TYR A 368 -24.09 -13.36 -6.14
CA TYR A 368 -24.65 -12.36 -5.22
C TYR A 368 -23.83 -11.08 -5.24
N VAL A 369 -24.49 -9.98 -4.89
CA VAL A 369 -23.92 -8.64 -4.73
C VAL A 369 -24.38 -8.06 -3.39
N TRP A 370 -23.47 -7.40 -2.68
CA TRP A 370 -23.82 -6.66 -1.46
C TRP A 370 -24.27 -5.23 -1.81
N PRO A 371 -25.23 -4.65 -1.05
CA PRO A 371 -25.54 -3.22 -1.11
C PRO A 371 -24.30 -2.34 -0.91
N ILE A 372 -24.31 -1.13 -1.48
CA ILE A 372 -23.17 -0.20 -1.47
C ILE A 372 -22.75 0.22 -0.04
N ASP A 373 -23.68 0.18 0.91
CA ASP A 373 -23.54 0.52 2.33
C ASP A 373 -23.21 -0.69 3.22
N ARG A 374 -22.88 -1.86 2.64
CA ARG A 374 -22.59 -3.10 3.37
C ARG A 374 -21.15 -3.61 3.18
N THR A 375 -20.58 -4.09 4.28
CA THR A 375 -19.41 -4.98 4.32
C THR A 375 -19.84 -6.43 4.08
N VAL A 376 -18.88 -7.31 3.77
CA VAL A 376 -19.12 -8.75 3.65
C VAL A 376 -18.99 -9.41 5.03
N GLU A 377 -20.11 -9.70 5.67
CA GLU A 377 -20.16 -10.44 6.94
C GLU A 377 -20.42 -11.92 6.68
N CYS A 378 -19.41 -12.79 6.86
CA CYS A 378 -19.61 -14.23 6.81
C CYS A 378 -19.74 -14.79 8.23
N GLY A 379 -20.95 -15.24 8.61
CA GLY A 379 -21.23 -15.78 9.94
C GLY A 379 -20.32 -16.97 10.33
N ASN A 380 -19.91 -16.99 11.60
CA ASN A 380 -19.13 -18.09 12.18
C ASN A 380 -20.04 -19.22 12.67
N ASP A 381 -19.62 -20.48 12.49
CA ASP A 381 -20.18 -21.63 13.19
C ASP A 381 -19.82 -21.61 14.69
N VAL A 382 -20.43 -20.70 15.44
CA VAL A 382 -20.48 -20.82 16.89
C VAL A 382 -21.58 -21.81 17.23
N LEU A 383 -21.19 -23.07 17.46
CA LEU A 383 -22.07 -24.06 18.09
C LEU A 383 -22.66 -23.43 19.35
N ASP A 384 -23.99 -23.42 19.47
CA ASP A 384 -24.71 -22.76 20.57
C ASP A 384 -24.07 -23.03 21.93
N SER A 385 -23.41 -22.01 22.48
CA SER A 385 -23.01 -22.03 23.88
C SER A 385 -24.27 -21.78 24.71
N PRO A 386 -24.72 -22.75 25.55
CA PRO A 386 -26.01 -22.67 26.21
C PRO A 386 -25.95 -21.64 27.36
N THR A 387 -26.13 -20.36 27.04
CA THR A 387 -26.09 -19.28 28.05
C THR A 387 -27.00 -18.09 27.73
N SER A 388 -28.10 -18.31 27.00
CA SER A 388 -29.14 -17.29 26.76
C SER A 388 -30.56 -17.85 26.60
N LEU A 389 -30.94 -18.84 27.42
CA LEU A 389 -32.33 -19.25 27.63
C LEU A 389 -32.68 -19.27 29.12
N SER A 390 -32.94 -18.08 29.66
CA SER A 390 -33.37 -17.85 31.04
C SER A 390 -34.77 -17.23 31.11
N SER A 391 -35.76 -17.88 30.47
CA SER A 391 -37.18 -17.69 30.85
C SER A 391 -38.00 -18.96 30.55
N MET A 392 -38.92 -19.29 31.47
CA MET A 392 -39.72 -20.53 31.54
C MET A 392 -38.91 -21.82 31.82
N GLY A 393 -39.24 -22.68 32.78
CA GLY A 393 -40.28 -22.59 33.80
C GLY A 393 -40.94 -23.95 34.09
N PHE A 394 -40.73 -24.48 35.31
CA PHE A 394 -41.44 -25.62 35.92
C PHE A 394 -41.07 -27.05 35.43
N PRO A 395 -41.30 -28.10 36.28
CA PRO A 395 -40.29 -29.13 36.51
C PRO A 395 -40.82 -30.58 36.40
N SER A 396 -39.94 -31.57 36.65
CA SER A 396 -40.18 -33.00 36.97
C SER A 396 -39.18 -33.87 36.19
N ALA A 397 -38.63 -35.00 36.68
CA ALA A 397 -38.41 -35.52 38.03
C ALA A 397 -37.43 -36.73 37.93
N PHE A 398 -36.69 -37.03 39.00
CA PHE A 398 -36.13 -38.34 39.38
C PHE A 398 -35.69 -39.38 38.30
N GLY A 399 -34.40 -39.74 38.28
CA GLY A 399 -33.92 -40.95 37.59
C GLY A 399 -32.42 -41.23 37.75
N SER A 400 -32.06 -42.12 38.69
CA SER A 400 -30.67 -42.52 39.01
C SER A 400 -30.00 -43.41 37.95
N PRO A 401 -28.65 -43.57 37.96
CA PRO A 401 -27.89 -44.01 36.78
C PRO A 401 -27.57 -45.51 36.74
N ALA A 402 -27.44 -46.07 35.52
CA ALA A 402 -26.87 -47.39 35.28
C ALA A 402 -26.03 -47.47 33.99
N ARG A 403 -24.71 -47.51 34.20
CA ARG A 403 -23.76 -48.53 33.70
C ARG A 403 -24.01 -49.21 32.34
N SER A 404 -23.12 -48.89 31.40
CA SER A 404 -22.28 -49.85 30.64
C SER A 404 -22.91 -51.20 30.23
N ALA A 405 -23.36 -51.29 28.97
CA ALA A 405 -23.40 -52.55 28.23
C ALA A 405 -22.84 -52.36 26.81
N LYS A 406 -21.87 -53.19 26.41
CA LYS A 406 -21.40 -53.28 25.02
C LYS A 406 -22.38 -54.17 24.23
N SER A 407 -22.75 -53.74 23.03
CA SER A 407 -23.35 -54.59 21.99
C SER A 407 -22.61 -54.30 20.68
N ILE A 408 -21.68 -55.15 20.26
CA ILE A 408 -21.92 -56.23 19.27
C ILE A 408 -22.46 -55.67 17.95
N ARG A 409 -21.54 -55.45 17.00
CA ARG A 409 -21.85 -55.20 15.59
C ARG A 409 -22.39 -56.48 14.95
N GLY A 410 -23.59 -56.42 14.39
CA GLY A 410 -24.01 -57.28 13.27
C GLY A 410 -23.86 -56.50 11.95
N PRO A 411 -23.52 -57.13 10.82
CA PRO A 411 -23.34 -56.44 9.56
C PRO A 411 -24.68 -56.29 8.82
N MET A 412 -24.99 -55.08 8.33
CA MET A 412 -25.89 -54.93 7.18
C MET A 412 -25.28 -53.93 6.20
N SER A 413 -25.30 -54.30 4.92
CA SER A 413 -24.67 -53.58 3.83
C SER A 413 -25.54 -52.42 3.35
N TYR A 414 -24.96 -51.24 3.23
CA TYR A 414 -25.32 -50.25 2.22
C TYR A 414 -24.02 -49.81 1.54
N TYR A 415 -23.87 -50.12 0.26
CA TYR A 415 -22.81 -49.58 -0.58
C TYR A 415 -23.31 -48.24 -1.13
N GLY A 416 -23.07 -47.15 -0.38
CA GLY A 416 -22.85 -45.84 -1.00
C GLY A 416 -21.38 -45.77 -1.40
N GLY A 417 -21.07 -45.24 -2.58
CA GLY A 417 -19.68 -44.98 -2.96
C GLY A 417 -19.17 -43.74 -2.21
N PRO A 418 -17.89 -43.68 -1.78
CA PRO A 418 -17.35 -42.48 -1.12
C PRO A 418 -17.49 -41.21 -1.98
N GLU A 419 -17.52 -41.36 -3.31
CA GLU A 419 -17.74 -40.25 -4.25
C GLU A 419 -19.18 -39.69 -4.22
N GLU A 420 -20.18 -40.45 -3.81
CA GLU A 420 -21.57 -39.95 -3.67
C GLU A 420 -21.73 -39.15 -2.38
N ASP A 421 -21.19 -39.67 -1.26
CA ASP A 421 -21.17 -38.99 0.04
C ASP A 421 -20.41 -37.65 -0.03
N ASP A 422 -19.22 -37.61 -0.66
CA ASP A 422 -18.41 -36.39 -0.81
C ASP A 422 -19.14 -35.32 -1.65
N VAL A 423 -19.86 -35.72 -2.71
CA VAL A 423 -20.64 -34.81 -3.56
C VAL A 423 -21.90 -34.31 -2.84
N GLU A 424 -22.50 -35.10 -1.96
CA GLU A 424 -23.63 -34.67 -1.14
C GLU A 424 -23.19 -33.70 -0.03
N ILE A 425 -22.04 -33.96 0.62
CA ILE A 425 -21.40 -33.03 1.56
C ILE A 425 -21.08 -31.68 0.90
N MET A 426 -20.44 -31.67 -0.28
CA MET A 426 -20.15 -30.42 -1.00
C MET A 426 -21.42 -29.61 -1.34
N LYS A 427 -22.54 -30.26 -1.64
CA LYS A 427 -23.82 -29.56 -1.89
C LYS A 427 -24.37 -28.93 -0.62
N ILE A 428 -24.27 -29.62 0.52
CA ILE A 428 -24.69 -29.10 1.83
C ILE A 428 -23.81 -27.91 2.24
N GLU A 429 -22.49 -28.01 2.09
CA GLU A 429 -21.56 -26.90 2.37
C GLU A 429 -21.85 -25.68 1.49
N ALA A 430 -22.05 -25.86 0.17
CA ALA A 430 -22.41 -24.77 -0.74
C ALA A 430 -23.79 -24.15 -0.42
N HIS A 431 -24.76 -24.96 0.04
CA HIS A 431 -26.07 -24.46 0.45
C HIS A 431 -26.00 -23.66 1.75
N ASN A 432 -25.23 -24.14 2.74
CA ASN A 432 -25.00 -23.42 3.99
C ASN A 432 -24.27 -22.09 3.77
N LEU A 433 -23.25 -22.07 2.90
CA LEU A 433 -22.55 -20.84 2.52
C LEU A 433 -23.49 -19.85 1.82
N ARG A 434 -24.34 -20.33 0.91
CA ARG A 434 -25.37 -19.51 0.27
C ARG A 434 -26.31 -18.86 1.30
N MET A 435 -26.81 -19.62 2.27
CA MET A 435 -27.67 -19.06 3.33
C MET A 435 -26.95 -17.97 4.12
N ARG A 436 -25.68 -18.16 4.51
CA ARG A 436 -24.89 -17.11 5.20
C ARG A 436 -24.69 -15.85 4.33
N VAL A 437 -24.50 -16.02 3.03
CA VAL A 437 -24.37 -14.90 2.07
C VAL A 437 -25.69 -14.13 1.97
N GLU A 438 -26.83 -14.81 1.84
CA GLU A 438 -28.16 -14.18 1.85
C GLU A 438 -28.47 -13.50 3.21
N GLU A 439 -28.16 -14.14 4.34
CA GLU A 439 -28.30 -13.58 5.70
C GLU A 439 -27.46 -12.33 5.94
N SER A 440 -26.28 -12.23 5.31
CA SER A 440 -25.42 -11.04 5.37
C SER A 440 -25.97 -9.83 4.61
N GLY A 441 -27.12 -9.98 3.94
CA GLY A 441 -27.80 -8.95 3.15
C GLY A 441 -27.36 -8.89 1.69
N ALA A 442 -26.67 -9.91 1.18
CA ALA A 442 -26.36 -10.02 -0.24
C ALA A 442 -27.60 -10.48 -1.02
N ILE A 443 -27.83 -9.87 -2.19
CA ILE A 443 -28.94 -10.22 -3.08
C ILE A 443 -28.44 -10.83 -4.39
N PRO A 444 -29.19 -11.72 -5.05
CA PRO A 444 -28.84 -12.22 -6.38
C PRO A 444 -28.68 -11.08 -7.39
N LEU A 445 -27.68 -11.16 -8.27
CA LEU A 445 -27.48 -10.17 -9.35
C LEU A 445 -28.71 -9.98 -10.25
N SER A 446 -29.50 -11.04 -10.43
CA SER A 446 -30.78 -10.99 -11.17
C SER A 446 -31.87 -10.20 -10.44
N GLU A 447 -31.86 -10.17 -9.11
CA GLU A 447 -32.78 -9.37 -8.30
C GLU A 447 -32.32 -7.90 -8.22
N ALA A 448 -31.00 -7.67 -8.22
CA ALA A 448 -30.42 -6.33 -8.33
C ALA A 448 -30.58 -5.69 -9.73
N GLU A 449 -31.06 -6.45 -10.72
CA GLU A 449 -31.13 -6.12 -12.15
C GLU A 449 -29.77 -5.76 -12.79
N ILE A 450 -28.67 -6.32 -12.26
CA ILE A 450 -27.30 -6.03 -12.70
C ILE A 450 -26.85 -7.02 -13.78
N PHE A 451 -26.57 -6.49 -14.97
CA PHE A 451 -26.01 -7.27 -16.08
C PHE A 451 -24.48 -7.14 -16.13
N ILE A 452 -23.77 -8.23 -15.81
CA ILE A 452 -22.31 -8.27 -15.91
C ILE A 452 -21.89 -8.25 -17.38
N LEU A 453 -20.95 -7.36 -17.70
CA LEU A 453 -20.27 -7.25 -18.99
C LEU A 453 -18.93 -7.99 -18.90
N SER A 454 -18.90 -9.21 -19.44
CA SER A 454 -17.71 -10.06 -19.51
C SER A 454 -17.56 -10.67 -20.90
N ASP A 455 -16.31 -10.87 -21.33
CA ASP A 455 -16.00 -11.72 -22.50
C ASP A 455 -16.22 -13.21 -22.15
N TRP A 456 -16.28 -14.06 -23.16
CA TRP A 456 -16.47 -15.51 -23.05
C TRP A 456 -15.27 -16.22 -22.38
N VAL A 457 -14.12 -15.53 -22.31
CA VAL A 457 -12.96 -15.91 -21.51
C VAL A 457 -12.77 -14.85 -20.42
N PRO A 458 -13.04 -15.14 -19.14
CA PRO A 458 -12.80 -14.17 -18.08
C PRO A 458 -11.30 -13.87 -17.97
N GLY A 459 -10.96 -12.59 -17.98
CA GLY A 459 -9.62 -12.10 -17.69
C GLY A 459 -9.25 -12.23 -16.20
N PRO A 460 -8.10 -11.70 -15.76
CA PRO A 460 -7.78 -11.62 -14.34
C PRO A 460 -8.86 -10.81 -13.60
N LEU A 461 -9.35 -11.35 -12.50
CA LEU A 461 -10.36 -10.73 -11.62
C LEU A 461 -9.71 -10.32 -10.30
N ALA A 462 -10.17 -9.23 -9.71
CA ALA A 462 -9.85 -8.83 -8.35
C ALA A 462 -10.32 -9.93 -7.37
N LYS A 463 -9.42 -10.45 -6.52
CA LYS A 463 -9.72 -11.52 -5.56
C LYS A 463 -9.37 -11.10 -4.14
N GLU A 464 -10.27 -10.36 -3.52
CA GLU A 464 -10.21 -10.08 -2.09
C GLU A 464 -10.68 -11.31 -1.28
N ARG A 465 -10.36 -11.37 0.01
CA ARG A 465 -10.57 -12.57 0.83
C ARG A 465 -11.21 -12.22 2.17
N VAL A 466 -12.35 -12.84 2.44
CA VAL A 466 -13.01 -12.79 3.76
C VAL A 466 -12.75 -14.10 4.49
N TYR A 467 -12.27 -14.01 5.72
CA TYR A 467 -12.04 -15.17 6.58
C TYR A 467 -13.33 -15.54 7.32
N PHE A 468 -13.68 -16.82 7.35
CA PHE A 468 -14.83 -17.33 8.11
C PHE A 468 -14.53 -18.71 8.71
N VAL A 469 -15.22 -19.06 9.79
CA VAL A 469 -15.11 -20.39 10.40
C VAL A 469 -16.23 -21.29 9.88
N SER A 470 -15.81 -22.46 9.37
CA SER A 470 -16.69 -23.50 8.81
C SER A 470 -16.28 -24.84 9.42
N ASN A 471 -17.20 -25.54 10.09
CA ASN A 471 -16.93 -26.84 10.72
C ASN A 471 -15.70 -26.85 11.68
N GLY A 472 -15.33 -25.70 12.25
CA GLY A 472 -14.15 -25.53 13.11
C GLY A 472 -12.82 -25.32 12.40
N GLU A 473 -12.81 -25.25 11.07
CA GLU A 473 -11.65 -24.86 10.26
C GLU A 473 -11.80 -23.41 9.76
N LEU A 474 -10.66 -22.73 9.56
CA LEU A 474 -10.63 -21.36 9.03
C LEU A 474 -10.57 -21.41 7.50
N GLU A 475 -11.69 -21.09 6.86
CA GLU A 475 -11.82 -21.01 5.41
C GLU A 475 -11.74 -19.54 4.94
N LYS A 476 -11.54 -19.34 3.62
CA LYS A 476 -11.63 -18.02 3.01
C LYS A 476 -12.61 -18.01 1.85
N LEU A 477 -13.56 -17.09 1.88
CA LEU A 477 -14.43 -16.76 0.76
C LEU A 477 -13.68 -15.79 -0.16
N ILE A 478 -13.60 -16.11 -1.46
CA ILE A 478 -13.11 -15.17 -2.46
C ILE A 478 -14.25 -14.21 -2.83
N VAL A 479 -13.97 -12.92 -2.71
CA VAL A 479 -14.88 -11.82 -3.02
C VAL A 479 -14.27 -11.02 -4.15
N ASN A 480 -15.05 -10.80 -5.20
CA ASN A 480 -14.70 -9.92 -6.31
C ASN A 480 -15.26 -8.52 -6.08
N VAL A 481 -14.74 -7.53 -6.80
CA VAL A 481 -15.29 -6.17 -6.82
C VAL A 481 -15.98 -5.92 -8.16
N LEU A 482 -17.22 -5.44 -8.13
CA LEU A 482 -17.97 -4.98 -9.28
C LEU A 482 -17.99 -3.46 -9.35
N LEU A 483 -17.68 -2.92 -10.52
CA LEU A 483 -17.91 -1.54 -10.92
C LEU A 483 -19.27 -1.46 -11.63
N VAL A 484 -20.29 -1.03 -10.90
CA VAL A 484 -21.69 -0.94 -11.34
C VAL A 484 -21.98 0.48 -11.85
N ILE A 485 -22.76 0.57 -12.93
CA ILE A 485 -23.30 1.82 -13.47
C ILE A 485 -24.75 1.62 -13.90
N TYR A 486 -25.58 2.65 -13.71
CA TYR A 486 -26.82 2.78 -14.47
C TYR A 486 -26.55 3.62 -15.72
N VAL A 487 -26.92 3.10 -16.90
CA VAL A 487 -26.85 3.85 -18.16
C VAL A 487 -28.26 4.35 -18.51
N PRO A 488 -28.52 5.67 -18.50
CA PRO A 488 -29.85 6.23 -18.76
C PRO A 488 -30.29 6.15 -20.23
#